data_AF-A0A226NP43-F1
#
_entry.id   AF-A0A226NP43-F1
#
_cell.length_a   1.000
_cell.length_b   1.000
_cell.length_c   1.000
_cell.angle_alpha   90.00
_cell.angle_beta   90.00
_cell.angle_gamma   90.00
#
_symmetry.space_group_name_H-M   'P 1'
#
loop_
_entity.id
_entity.type
_entity.pdbx_description
1 polymer ?
#
loop_
_entity_poly.entity_id
_entity_poly.type
_entity_poly.pdbx_seq_one_letter_code
_entity_poly.pdbx_strand_id
1 'polypeptide(L)'
;MEEAAKFLNRIGPEELERCLFAETLALVGEGGQPQGHLWVTARHAPYEQEGQRVQSCILLQAGSQGLLDGVPYSYKLTGYVSMQLETLEQEQHERLEFGTHPMERKIHVVQHPHGMTATVTTREGEVMPLLLPPFPPYQESNWAASCRVSHGVSLQAEPQHQEFSYGWASLRGLLGEAASLLLLRVLACRRTVPPSITFPAIDKEGHLCTTTYVRPWEGGMGVGHGDGWWAQSDFVSLQHSLGVQQQLVGSAKVEVLVVERALRAAQGIPMVWHYSLLPSGMWTTLSPTPQEELRASHSTYIQQHPELFALLADFLQALLLRQPPDPILFAAEFFAPFARRQPPGPSFASSASPSPFCSISRPSPPAQED
;
A
#
# COMPACT_ATOMS: atom_id res chain seq x y z
N MET A 1 -24.18 -7.51 -3.19
CA MET A 1 -23.76 -7.30 -1.79
C MET A 1 -24.58 -8.06 -0.76
N GLU A 2 -25.86 -8.41 -1.02
CA GLU A 2 -26.66 -9.25 -0.10
C GLU A 2 -25.96 -10.56 0.28
N GLU A 3 -25.37 -11.25 -0.70
CA GLU A 3 -24.65 -12.51 -0.48
C GLU A 3 -23.40 -12.35 0.42
N ALA A 4 -22.72 -11.20 0.35
CA ALA A 4 -21.57 -10.88 1.20
C ALA A 4 -21.98 -10.81 2.68
N ALA A 5 -23.03 -10.03 2.98
CA ALA A 5 -23.56 -9.92 4.33
C ALA A 5 -24.08 -11.27 4.86
N LYS A 6 -24.80 -12.04 4.02
CA LYS A 6 -25.25 -13.39 4.39
C LYS A 6 -24.09 -14.33 4.68
N PHE A 7 -22.99 -14.23 3.95
CA PHE A 7 -21.81 -15.05 4.18
C PHE A 7 -21.13 -14.72 5.50
N LEU A 8 -20.93 -13.43 5.81
CA LEU A 8 -20.35 -13.01 7.10
C LEU A 8 -21.22 -13.48 8.28
N ASN A 9 -22.55 -13.40 8.15
CA ASN A 9 -23.49 -13.87 9.17
C ASN A 9 -23.46 -15.39 9.43
N ARG A 10 -22.83 -16.18 8.56
CA ARG A 10 -22.62 -17.63 8.79
C ARG A 10 -21.38 -17.92 9.63
N ILE A 11 -20.57 -16.91 9.93
CA ILE A 11 -19.40 -17.04 10.79
C ILE A 11 -19.87 -16.74 12.21
N GLY A 12 -19.90 -17.78 13.05
CA GLY A 12 -20.39 -17.66 14.42
C GLY A 12 -19.36 -17.06 15.37
N PRO A 13 -19.79 -16.53 16.53
CA PRO A 13 -18.87 -15.97 17.52
C PRO A 13 -17.87 -17.00 18.05
N GLU A 14 -18.29 -18.25 18.29
CA GLU A 14 -17.40 -19.35 18.72
C GLU A 14 -16.28 -19.64 17.71
N GLU A 15 -16.55 -19.41 16.42
CA GLU A 15 -15.56 -19.61 15.37
C GLU A 15 -14.54 -18.45 15.35
N LEU A 16 -15.00 -17.22 15.57
CA LEU A 16 -14.13 -16.06 15.71
C LEU A 16 -13.27 -16.14 16.97
N GLU A 17 -13.79 -16.70 18.07
CA GLU A 17 -13.02 -16.94 19.29
C GLU A 17 -11.84 -17.90 19.05
N ARG A 18 -12.01 -18.92 18.19
CA ARG A 18 -10.90 -19.80 17.76
C ARG A 18 -9.92 -19.10 16.83
N CYS A 19 -10.28 -17.93 16.32
CA CYS A 19 -9.44 -17.10 15.46
C CYS A 19 -8.73 -15.97 16.23
N LEU A 20 -8.68 -16.04 17.57
CA LEU A 20 -7.80 -15.20 18.38
C LEU A 20 -6.39 -15.80 18.43
N PHE A 21 -5.38 -15.01 18.11
CA PHE A 21 -3.99 -15.46 18.03
C PHE A 21 -3.02 -14.29 18.19
N ALA A 22 -1.76 -14.62 18.46
CA ALA A 22 -0.66 -13.65 18.43
C ALA A 22 0.55 -14.33 17.80
N GLU A 23 1.04 -13.77 16.71
CA GLU A 23 2.11 -14.37 15.91
C GLU A 23 3.05 -13.30 15.35
N THR A 24 4.31 -13.71 15.18
CA THR A 24 5.37 -12.91 14.56
C THR A 24 6.14 -13.80 13.60
N LEU A 25 6.37 -13.28 12.40
CA LEU A 25 7.00 -13.96 11.27
C LEU A 25 8.19 -13.15 10.80
N ALA A 26 9.35 -13.80 10.65
CA ALA A 26 10.50 -13.15 10.03
C ALA A 26 10.34 -13.11 8.51
N LEU A 27 10.58 -11.96 7.90
CA LEU A 27 10.72 -11.81 6.46
C LEU A 27 12.18 -12.07 6.10
N VAL A 28 12.42 -12.99 5.17
CA VAL A 28 13.75 -13.45 4.79
C VAL A 28 13.92 -13.29 3.28
N GLY A 29 15.00 -12.62 2.87
CA GLY A 29 15.33 -12.44 1.46
C GLY A 29 15.88 -13.70 0.80
N GLU A 30 16.06 -13.69 -0.52
CA GLU A 30 16.53 -14.84 -1.31
C GLU A 30 17.86 -15.45 -0.82
N GLY A 31 18.72 -14.64 -0.19
CA GLY A 31 19.98 -15.08 0.42
C GLY A 31 19.89 -15.57 1.88
N GLY A 32 18.68 -15.80 2.41
CA GLY A 32 18.49 -16.19 3.81
C GLY A 32 18.68 -15.05 4.82
N GLN A 33 18.90 -13.83 4.35
CA GLN A 33 19.12 -12.66 5.21
C GLN A 33 17.78 -12.12 5.74
N PRO A 34 17.67 -11.78 7.03
CA PRO A 34 16.47 -11.17 7.57
C PRO A 34 16.26 -9.79 6.95
N GLN A 35 15.12 -9.59 6.30
CA GLN A 35 14.71 -8.33 5.67
C GLN A 35 13.67 -7.58 6.48
N GLY A 36 13.07 -8.21 7.50
CA GLY A 36 12.06 -7.59 8.33
C GLY A 36 11.29 -8.60 9.17
N HIS A 37 10.17 -8.15 9.70
CA HIS A 37 9.20 -9.02 10.37
C HIS A 37 7.77 -8.52 10.14
N LEU A 38 6.84 -9.47 10.09
CA LEU A 38 5.41 -9.25 10.14
C LEU A 38 4.92 -9.72 11.51
N TRP A 39 3.93 -9.05 12.08
CA TRP A 39 3.26 -9.51 13.29
C TRP A 39 1.76 -9.27 13.17
N VAL A 40 0.99 -10.14 13.81
CA VAL A 40 -0.48 -10.04 13.87
C VAL A 40 -0.93 -10.53 15.23
N THR A 41 -1.84 -9.79 15.85
CA THR A 41 -2.48 -10.15 17.11
C THR A 41 -3.98 -9.88 16.99
N ALA A 42 -4.78 -10.85 17.41
CA ALA A 42 -6.23 -10.78 17.48
C ALA A 42 -6.64 -11.21 18.89
N ARG A 43 -7.29 -10.32 19.62
CA ARG A 43 -7.71 -10.56 21.02
C ARG A 43 -9.04 -9.90 21.30
N HIS A 44 -9.74 -10.38 22.33
CA HIS A 44 -10.91 -9.67 22.84
C HIS A 44 -10.52 -8.28 23.35
N ALA A 45 -11.38 -7.30 23.08
CA ALA A 45 -11.27 -5.97 23.63
C ALA A 45 -12.67 -5.35 23.79
N PRO A 46 -12.87 -4.51 24.82
CA PRO A 46 -13.99 -3.60 24.83
C PRO A 46 -13.81 -2.54 23.73
N TYR A 47 -14.89 -2.16 23.08
CA TYR A 47 -14.94 -1.00 22.20
C TYR A 47 -16.01 -0.05 22.69
N GLU A 48 -15.65 1.24 22.80
CA GLU A 48 -16.52 2.31 23.23
C GLU A 48 -16.41 3.45 22.24
N GLN A 49 -17.56 3.89 21.74
CA GLN A 49 -17.69 5.07 20.91
C GLN A 49 -18.48 6.13 21.69
N GLU A 50 -18.14 7.40 21.50
CA GLU A 50 -18.80 8.50 22.20
C GLU A 50 -20.34 8.43 22.04
N GLY A 51 -21.04 8.37 23.18
CA GLY A 51 -22.50 8.27 23.21
C GLY A 51 -23.08 6.87 22.95
N GLN A 52 -22.27 5.82 22.83
CA GLN A 52 -22.72 4.44 22.66
C GLN A 52 -22.39 3.55 23.87
N ARG A 53 -23.05 2.39 23.95
CA ARG A 53 -22.76 1.39 24.98
C ARG A 53 -21.48 0.66 24.61
N VAL A 54 -20.66 0.36 25.61
CA VAL A 54 -19.48 -0.52 25.44
C VAL A 54 -19.93 -1.86 24.86
N GLN A 55 -19.30 -2.27 23.77
CA GLN A 55 -19.54 -3.55 23.13
C GLN A 55 -18.28 -4.42 23.19
N SER A 56 -18.48 -5.74 23.36
CA SER A 56 -17.39 -6.71 23.25
C SER A 56 -17.07 -6.95 21.79
N CYS A 57 -15.81 -6.84 21.42
CA CYS A 57 -15.34 -6.99 20.04
C CYS A 57 -13.96 -7.68 20.01
N ILE A 58 -13.40 -7.79 18.81
CA ILE A 58 -12.04 -8.26 18.57
C ILE A 58 -11.19 -7.07 18.17
N LEU A 59 -10.14 -6.81 18.93
CA LEU A 59 -9.06 -5.92 18.53
C LEU A 59 -8.04 -6.72 17.73
N LEU A 60 -7.93 -6.39 16.45
CA LEU A 60 -6.87 -6.88 15.58
C LEU A 60 -5.80 -5.80 15.43
N GLN A 61 -4.55 -6.18 15.67
CA GLN A 61 -3.38 -5.35 15.42
C GLN A 61 -2.42 -6.13 14.54
N ALA A 62 -2.04 -5.57 13.41
CA ALA A 62 -1.08 -6.16 12.50
C ALA A 62 -0.02 -5.13 12.12
N GLY A 63 1.16 -5.59 11.74
CA GLY A 63 2.20 -4.69 11.24
C GLY A 63 3.29 -5.42 10.51
N SER A 64 3.99 -4.68 9.67
CA SER A 64 5.19 -5.13 8.97
C SER A 64 6.26 -4.06 9.13
N GLN A 65 7.50 -4.49 9.37
CA GLN A 65 8.63 -3.57 9.39
C GLN A 65 9.82 -4.25 8.74
N GLY A 66 10.51 -3.55 7.85
CA GLY A 66 11.64 -4.11 7.14
C GLY A 66 12.25 -3.18 6.11
N LEU A 67 13.02 -3.76 5.21
CA LEU A 67 13.62 -3.11 4.06
C LEU A 67 12.95 -3.61 2.78
N LEU A 68 12.48 -2.69 1.95
CA LEU A 68 11.97 -2.94 0.61
C LEU A 68 12.97 -2.39 -0.40
N ASP A 69 13.70 -3.24 -1.12
CA ASP A 69 14.79 -2.82 -2.03
C ASP A 69 15.82 -1.88 -1.37
N GLY A 70 16.09 -2.08 -0.07
CA GLY A 70 17.00 -1.23 0.71
C GLY A 70 16.36 0.04 1.31
N VAL A 71 15.08 0.30 1.02
CA VAL A 71 14.30 1.41 1.59
C VAL A 71 13.57 0.96 2.85
N PRO A 72 13.74 1.63 4.00
CA PRO A 72 12.96 1.33 5.20
C PRO A 72 11.46 1.51 4.96
N TYR A 73 10.70 0.50 5.36
CA TYR A 73 9.25 0.47 5.30
C TYR A 73 8.66 0.07 6.64
N SER A 74 7.54 0.69 7.00
CA SER A 74 6.68 0.21 8.08
C SER A 74 5.21 0.31 7.72
N TYR A 75 4.46 -0.71 8.11
CA TYR A 75 3.01 -0.81 8.06
C TYR A 75 2.48 -1.11 9.44
N LYS A 76 1.39 -0.47 9.84
CA LYS A 76 0.64 -0.80 11.04
C LYS A 76 -0.86 -0.70 10.74
N LEU A 77 -1.59 -1.71 11.17
CA LEU A 77 -3.05 -1.77 11.15
C LEU A 77 -3.53 -2.00 12.57
N THR A 78 -4.52 -1.24 12.99
CA THR A 78 -5.27 -1.46 14.23
C THR A 78 -6.74 -1.44 13.86
N GLY A 79 -7.52 -2.43 14.24
CA GLY A 79 -8.95 -2.46 13.94
C GLY A 79 -9.77 -3.12 15.02
N TYR A 80 -10.93 -2.53 15.31
CA TYR A 80 -11.97 -3.07 16.15
C TYR A 80 -13.05 -3.68 15.25
N VAL A 81 -13.25 -4.99 15.42
CA VAL A 81 -14.17 -5.78 14.59
C VAL A 81 -15.20 -6.43 15.49
N SER A 82 -16.48 -6.29 15.15
CA SER A 82 -17.57 -6.89 15.92
C SER A 82 -17.52 -8.42 15.90
N MET A 83 -18.30 -9.06 16.76
CA MET A 83 -18.47 -10.53 16.77
C MET A 83 -19.24 -11.07 15.55
N GLN A 84 -19.61 -10.19 14.61
CA GLN A 84 -20.25 -10.50 13.34
C GLN A 84 -19.35 -10.15 12.13
N LEU A 85 -18.05 -9.91 12.37
CA LEU A 85 -17.08 -9.44 11.36
C LEU A 85 -17.38 -8.07 10.74
N GLU A 86 -18.12 -7.21 11.45
CA GLU A 86 -18.34 -5.83 11.01
C GLU A 86 -17.18 -4.95 11.48
N THR A 87 -16.64 -4.12 10.59
CA THR A 87 -15.60 -3.14 10.95
C THR A 87 -16.22 -1.98 11.72
N LEU A 88 -15.93 -1.87 13.01
CA LEU A 88 -16.38 -0.76 13.86
C LEU A 88 -15.46 0.45 13.69
N GLU A 89 -14.16 0.21 13.71
CA GLU A 89 -13.14 1.22 13.53
C GLU A 89 -11.84 0.57 13.08
N GLN A 90 -11.06 1.23 12.24
CA GLN A 90 -9.70 0.81 11.92
C GLN A 90 -8.82 2.00 11.56
N GLU A 91 -7.53 1.87 11.86
CA GLU A 91 -6.47 2.79 11.46
C GLU A 91 -5.36 1.99 10.77
N GLN A 92 -5.09 2.35 9.52
CA GLN A 92 -3.89 1.94 8.80
C GLN A 92 -2.88 3.10 8.82
N HIS A 93 -1.62 2.78 9.05
CA HIS A 93 -0.51 3.72 9.03
C HIS A 93 0.67 3.11 8.28
N GLU A 94 1.03 3.73 7.17
CA GLU A 94 2.14 3.35 6.29
C GLU A 94 3.21 4.43 6.31
N ARG A 95 4.48 4.01 6.33
CA ARG A 95 5.63 4.89 6.20
C ARG A 95 6.67 4.27 5.28
N LEU A 96 7.16 5.06 4.33
CA LEU A 96 8.21 4.73 3.37
C LEU A 96 9.29 5.81 3.45
N GLU A 97 10.55 5.43 3.70
CA GLU A 97 11.66 6.37 3.81
C GLU A 97 12.48 6.41 2.50
N PHE A 98 11.84 6.80 1.40
CA PHE A 98 12.46 6.81 0.07
C PHE A 98 13.47 7.96 -0.08
N GLY A 99 14.73 7.72 0.27
CA GLY A 99 15.83 8.67 0.07
C GLY A 99 15.54 10.03 0.72
N THR A 100 15.49 11.09 -0.08
CA THR A 100 15.18 12.46 0.40
C THR A 100 13.68 12.76 0.48
N HIS A 101 12.80 11.82 0.14
CA HIS A 101 11.35 12.03 0.07
C HIS A 101 10.59 10.98 0.92
N PRO A 102 10.56 11.13 2.24
CA PRO A 102 9.77 10.26 3.09
C PRO A 102 8.27 10.44 2.79
N MET A 103 7.53 9.34 2.79
CA MET A 103 6.07 9.33 2.64
C MET A 103 5.45 8.68 3.87
N GLU A 104 4.45 9.32 4.44
CA GLU A 104 3.62 8.80 5.52
C GLU A 104 2.15 8.89 5.09
N ARG A 105 1.43 7.76 5.13
CA ARG A 105 -0.01 7.71 4.83
C ARG A 105 -0.75 7.10 6.00
N LYS A 106 -1.84 7.76 6.42
CA LYS A 106 -2.76 7.28 7.44
C LYS A 106 -4.16 7.21 6.88
N ILE A 107 -4.85 6.13 7.17
CA ILE A 107 -6.24 5.91 6.78
C ILE A 107 -6.98 5.50 8.03
N HIS A 108 -7.88 6.35 8.48
CA HIS A 108 -8.76 6.05 9.61
C HIS A 108 -10.16 5.86 9.09
N VAL A 109 -10.77 4.72 9.39
CA VAL A 109 -12.16 4.41 9.04
C VAL A 109 -12.91 4.17 10.33
N VAL A 110 -14.00 4.90 10.53
CA VAL A 110 -14.82 4.78 11.75
C VAL A 110 -16.30 4.69 11.41
N GLN A 111 -16.98 3.77 12.07
CA GLN A 111 -18.42 3.60 12.00
C GLN A 111 -19.15 4.64 12.82
N HIS A 112 -20.30 5.09 12.35
CA HIS A 112 -21.20 5.98 13.08
C HIS A 112 -22.67 5.67 12.70
N PRO A 113 -23.68 6.23 13.40
CA PRO A 113 -25.09 5.84 13.19
C PRO A 113 -25.59 5.94 11.74
N HIS A 114 -25.07 6.88 10.95
CA HIS A 114 -25.49 7.10 9.56
C HIS A 114 -24.65 6.36 8.50
N GLY A 115 -23.60 5.62 8.89
CA GLY A 115 -22.68 4.99 7.95
C GLY A 115 -21.25 4.89 8.46
N MET A 116 -20.28 5.20 7.61
CA MET A 116 -18.86 5.27 7.97
C MET A 116 -18.19 6.51 7.38
N THR A 117 -17.19 7.01 8.08
CA THR A 117 -16.25 8.03 7.58
C THR A 117 -14.89 7.39 7.39
N ALA A 118 -14.27 7.64 6.23
CA ALA A 118 -12.88 7.32 5.95
C ALA A 118 -12.08 8.63 5.80
N THR A 119 -11.06 8.79 6.63
CA THR A 119 -10.16 9.94 6.63
C THR A 119 -8.78 9.49 6.17
N VAL A 120 -8.31 10.06 5.07
CA VAL A 120 -6.99 9.79 4.50
C VAL A 120 -6.10 11.00 4.71
N THR A 121 -4.95 10.77 5.33
CA THR A 121 -3.94 11.80 5.56
C THR A 121 -2.63 11.34 4.95
N THR A 122 -2.11 12.10 3.99
CA THR A 122 -0.82 11.81 3.34
C THR A 122 0.14 12.96 3.59
N ARG A 123 1.34 12.64 4.09
CA ARG A 123 2.45 13.58 4.28
C ARG A 123 3.61 13.11 3.44
N GLU A 124 4.09 13.98 2.57
CA GLU A 124 5.31 13.78 1.78
C GLU A 124 6.34 14.81 2.22
N GLY A 125 7.55 14.39 2.59
CA GLY A 125 8.61 15.30 3.00
C GLY A 125 9.62 15.59 1.89
N GLU A 126 10.36 16.69 2.04
CA GLU A 126 11.68 16.90 1.43
C GLU A 126 12.72 16.92 2.57
N VAL A 127 13.78 16.11 2.48
CA VAL A 127 14.93 16.22 3.38
C VAL A 127 15.74 17.44 2.94
N MET A 128 15.82 18.46 3.81
CA MET A 128 16.78 19.54 3.63
C MET A 128 18.19 18.92 3.63
N PRO A 129 19.02 19.09 2.58
CA PRO A 129 20.40 18.64 2.65
C PRO A 129 21.03 19.37 3.83
N LEU A 130 21.51 18.61 4.83
CA LEU A 130 22.37 19.19 5.85
C LEU A 130 23.55 19.81 5.10
N LEU A 131 23.70 21.14 5.21
CA LEU A 131 24.95 21.80 4.89
C LEU A 131 25.99 21.10 5.76
N LEU A 132 26.77 20.20 5.15
CA LEU A 132 27.93 19.59 5.81
C LEU A 132 28.74 20.77 6.35
N PRO A 133 29.06 20.81 7.66
CA PRO A 133 30.05 21.78 8.12
C PRO A 133 31.34 21.52 7.32
N PRO A 134 32.03 22.56 6.84
CA PRO A 134 33.29 22.38 6.13
C PRO A 134 34.25 21.68 7.10
N PHE A 135 34.63 20.44 6.77
CA PHE A 135 35.67 19.61 7.38
C PHE A 135 36.07 19.89 8.84
N PRO A 136 35.97 18.93 9.78
CA PRO A 136 36.98 18.85 10.81
C PRO A 136 38.25 18.21 10.21
N PRO A 137 39.45 18.75 10.48
CA PRO A 137 40.67 18.05 10.17
C PRO A 137 40.82 16.88 11.14
N TYR A 138 41.56 15.87 10.68
CA TYR A 138 42.20 14.81 11.45
C TYR A 138 41.45 13.49 11.75
N GLN A 139 42.24 12.44 11.53
CA GLN A 139 41.93 11.02 11.50
C GLN A 139 41.45 10.47 12.84
N GLU A 140 40.32 9.73 12.82
CA GLU A 140 40.17 8.53 13.64
C GLU A 140 39.56 7.41 12.81
N SER A 141 40.26 6.29 12.80
CA SER A 141 39.92 5.02 12.16
C SER A 141 38.82 4.27 12.92
N ASN A 142 38.14 3.38 12.20
CA ASN A 142 37.44 2.16 12.65
C ASN A 142 35.93 2.24 12.96
N TRP A 143 35.14 1.81 11.97
CA TRP A 143 33.85 1.07 11.98
C TRP A 143 32.65 1.55 12.85
N ALA A 144 32.86 2.38 13.87
CA ALA A 144 31.82 2.89 14.77
C ALA A 144 31.09 4.15 14.24
N ALA A 145 31.60 4.79 13.19
CA ALA A 145 30.97 5.92 12.52
C ALA A 145 29.87 5.52 11.52
N SER A 146 29.83 4.24 11.10
CA SER A 146 28.85 3.77 10.09
C SER A 146 27.43 3.59 10.64
N CYS A 147 27.24 3.63 11.97
CA CYS A 147 25.95 3.27 12.60
C CYS A 147 25.35 4.38 13.47
N ARG A 148 25.74 5.64 13.28
CA ARG A 148 25.14 6.74 14.06
C ARG A 148 24.95 8.02 13.25
N VAL A 149 24.21 7.92 12.16
CA VAL A 149 23.37 9.03 11.70
C VAL A 149 21.94 8.54 11.77
N SER A 150 21.36 8.63 12.97
CA SER A 150 19.92 8.74 13.11
C SER A 150 19.51 10.01 12.38
N HIS A 151 19.16 9.86 11.09
CA HIS A 151 18.56 10.95 10.33
C HIS A 151 17.25 11.29 11.03
N GLY A 152 17.22 12.48 11.64
CA GLY A 152 15.97 13.09 12.08
C GLY A 152 15.20 13.49 10.82
N VAL A 153 14.45 12.56 10.24
CA VAL A 153 13.54 12.82 9.14
C VAL A 153 12.40 13.69 9.70
N SER A 154 12.36 14.97 9.34
CA SER A 154 11.30 15.89 9.74
C SER A 154 10.27 16.00 8.61
N LEU A 155 9.05 15.50 8.85
CA LEU A 155 7.92 15.64 7.95
C LEU A 155 7.37 17.07 8.06
N GLN A 156 7.92 18.01 7.28
CA GLN A 156 7.58 19.44 7.36
C GLN A 156 6.44 19.88 6.43
N ALA A 157 6.04 19.08 5.43
CA ALA A 157 4.90 19.44 4.60
C ALA A 157 3.58 19.29 5.35
N GLU A 158 2.65 20.21 5.09
CA GLU A 158 1.29 20.11 5.59
C GLU A 158 0.65 18.81 5.06
N PRO A 159 0.04 17.97 5.92
CA PRO A 159 -0.67 16.79 5.46
C PRO A 159 -1.77 17.16 4.47
N GLN A 160 -1.79 16.45 3.34
CA GLN A 160 -2.98 16.42 2.51
C GLN A 160 -4.03 15.59 3.24
N HIS A 161 -5.17 16.22 3.55
CA HIS A 161 -6.27 15.62 4.28
C HIS A 161 -7.48 15.47 3.37
N GLN A 162 -8.01 14.26 3.27
CA GLN A 162 -9.21 13.93 2.52
C GLN A 162 -10.16 13.16 3.43
N GLU A 163 -11.45 13.47 3.34
CA GLU A 163 -12.50 12.83 4.13
C GLU A 163 -13.62 12.36 3.22
N PHE A 164 -14.05 11.12 3.41
CA PHE A 164 -15.08 10.47 2.64
C PHE A 164 -16.14 9.93 3.57
N SER A 165 -17.41 10.23 3.29
CA SER A 165 -18.54 9.68 4.05
C SER A 165 -19.38 8.75 3.20
N TYR A 166 -19.74 7.61 3.78
CA TYR A 166 -20.48 6.55 3.12
C TYR A 166 -21.73 6.21 3.92
N GLY A 167 -22.90 6.24 3.28
CA GLY A 167 -24.15 5.79 3.90
C GLY A 167 -24.29 4.26 3.93
N TRP A 168 -25.05 3.75 4.90
CA TRP A 168 -25.27 2.31 5.10
C TRP A 168 -25.77 1.55 3.87
N ALA A 169 -26.50 2.21 2.97
CA ALA A 169 -26.98 1.60 1.73
C ALA A 169 -25.84 1.05 0.86
N SER A 170 -24.67 1.70 0.88
CA SER A 170 -23.49 1.33 0.09
C SER A 170 -22.53 0.39 0.82
N LEU A 171 -22.66 0.26 2.14
CA LEU A 171 -21.71 -0.45 3.02
C LEU A 171 -22.19 -1.83 3.47
N ARG A 172 -23.31 -2.31 2.94
CA ARG A 172 -23.88 -3.58 3.40
C ARG A 172 -22.93 -4.75 3.09
N GLY A 173 -22.44 -5.40 4.14
CA GLY A 173 -21.44 -6.47 4.03
C GLY A 173 -20.02 -5.98 3.76
N LEU A 174 -19.71 -4.71 4.04
CA LEU A 174 -18.36 -4.14 3.94
C LEU A 174 -17.37 -5.00 4.72
N LEU A 175 -16.23 -5.28 4.08
CA LEU A 175 -15.11 -5.98 4.69
C LEU A 175 -13.90 -5.04 4.76
N GLY A 176 -13.67 -4.44 5.94
CA GLY A 176 -12.45 -3.67 6.22
C GLY A 176 -11.22 -4.58 6.32
N GLU A 177 -10.02 -3.99 6.27
CA GLU A 177 -8.76 -4.75 6.23
C GLU A 177 -8.58 -5.61 7.49
N ALA A 178 -8.92 -5.08 8.67
CA ALA A 178 -8.85 -5.85 9.91
C ALA A 178 -9.81 -7.04 9.93
N ALA A 179 -11.05 -6.85 9.46
CA ALA A 179 -12.04 -7.92 9.33
C ALA A 179 -11.62 -8.95 8.27
N SER A 180 -10.96 -8.50 7.20
CA SER A 180 -10.38 -9.32 6.13
C SER A 180 -9.32 -10.29 6.67
N LEU A 181 -8.42 -9.83 7.54
CA LEU A 181 -7.42 -10.68 8.19
C LEU A 181 -8.05 -11.73 9.13
N LEU A 182 -9.12 -11.36 9.86
CA LEU A 182 -9.88 -12.33 10.65
C LEU A 182 -10.62 -13.34 9.75
N LEU A 183 -11.19 -12.89 8.64
CA LEU A 183 -11.82 -13.79 7.67
C LEU A 183 -10.80 -14.78 7.08
N LEU A 184 -9.60 -14.33 6.69
CA LEU A 184 -8.53 -15.22 6.25
C LEU A 184 -8.21 -16.29 7.31
N ARG A 185 -8.16 -15.91 8.58
CA ARG A 185 -7.97 -16.85 9.69
C ARG A 185 -9.11 -17.86 9.81
N VAL A 186 -10.36 -17.41 9.69
CA VAL A 186 -11.55 -18.30 9.65
C VAL A 186 -11.44 -19.29 8.51
N LEU A 187 -11.09 -18.83 7.31
CA LEU A 187 -10.92 -19.70 6.14
C LEU A 187 -9.83 -20.74 6.35
N ALA A 188 -8.69 -20.35 6.94
CA ALA A 188 -7.61 -21.26 7.32
C ALA A 188 -8.08 -22.32 8.32
N CYS A 189 -8.81 -21.92 9.37
CA CYS A 189 -9.38 -22.83 10.36
C CYS A 189 -10.40 -23.79 9.75
N ARG A 190 -11.24 -23.31 8.82
CA ARG A 190 -12.19 -24.15 8.06
C ARG A 190 -11.49 -25.04 7.02
N ARG A 191 -10.26 -24.72 6.66
CA ARG A 191 -9.49 -25.34 5.56
C ARG A 191 -10.26 -25.35 4.24
N THR A 192 -11.02 -24.29 3.97
CA THR A 192 -11.84 -24.15 2.77
C THR A 192 -11.72 -22.76 2.19
N VAL A 193 -11.62 -22.68 0.87
CA VAL A 193 -11.71 -21.43 0.13
C VAL A 193 -13.20 -21.09 0.00
N PRO A 194 -13.63 -19.84 0.23
CA PRO A 194 -15.03 -19.48 0.11
C PRO A 194 -15.47 -19.61 -1.36
N PRO A 195 -16.79 -19.74 -1.63
CA PRO A 195 -17.30 -19.49 -2.97
C PRO A 195 -16.83 -18.11 -3.45
N SER A 196 -16.56 -17.93 -4.74
CA SER A 196 -16.14 -16.61 -5.27
C SER A 196 -17.10 -15.53 -4.77
N ILE A 197 -16.62 -14.71 -3.85
CA ILE A 197 -17.48 -13.79 -3.08
C ILE A 197 -16.81 -12.43 -3.03
N THR A 198 -17.60 -11.42 -3.37
CA THR A 198 -17.17 -10.03 -3.47
C THR A 198 -17.82 -9.22 -2.36
N PHE A 199 -16.98 -8.52 -1.61
CA PHE A 199 -17.36 -7.61 -0.54
C PHE A 199 -17.11 -6.16 -0.99
N PRO A 200 -17.93 -5.19 -0.54
CA PRO A 200 -17.50 -3.80 -0.54
C PRO A 200 -16.25 -3.66 0.36
N ALA A 201 -15.32 -2.80 -0.01
CA ALA A 201 -14.15 -2.47 0.78
C ALA A 201 -13.80 -0.98 0.61
N ILE A 202 -12.86 -0.49 1.39
CA ILE A 202 -12.30 0.86 1.26
C ILE A 202 -10.84 0.70 0.85
N ASP A 203 -10.43 1.35 -0.23
CA ASP A 203 -9.05 1.28 -0.73
C ASP A 203 -8.11 2.22 0.04
N LYS A 204 -6.84 2.28 -0.41
CA LYS A 204 -5.81 3.05 0.29
C LYS A 204 -5.94 4.56 0.09
N GLU A 205 -6.82 4.96 -0.81
CA GLU A 205 -7.14 6.34 -1.16
C GLU A 205 -8.47 6.76 -0.51
N GLY A 206 -9.11 5.87 0.26
CA GLY A 206 -10.34 6.12 0.98
C GLY A 206 -11.60 5.86 0.17
N HIS A 207 -11.49 5.48 -1.11
CA HIS A 207 -12.63 5.27 -1.99
C HIS A 207 -13.28 3.90 -1.78
N LEU A 208 -14.58 3.82 -2.07
CA LEU A 208 -15.30 2.56 -2.10
C LEU A 208 -14.83 1.71 -3.28
N CYS A 209 -14.33 0.52 -2.96
CA CYS A 209 -13.88 -0.47 -3.92
C CYS A 209 -14.53 -1.83 -3.62
N THR A 210 -14.07 -2.86 -4.32
CA THR A 210 -14.51 -4.23 -4.06
C THR A 210 -13.33 -5.15 -3.81
N THR A 211 -13.46 -6.06 -2.84
CA THR A 211 -12.50 -7.13 -2.57
C THR A 211 -13.16 -8.47 -2.81
N THR A 212 -12.52 -9.35 -3.57
CA THR A 212 -13.06 -10.65 -3.97
C THR A 212 -12.13 -11.77 -3.55
N TYR A 213 -12.66 -12.72 -2.78
CA TYR A 213 -11.96 -13.97 -2.50
C TYR A 213 -12.28 -14.97 -3.61
N VAL A 214 -11.26 -15.41 -4.34
CA VAL A 214 -11.43 -16.17 -5.58
C VAL A 214 -11.45 -17.67 -5.29
N ARG A 215 -12.42 -18.39 -5.86
CA ARG A 215 -12.46 -19.85 -5.83
C ARG A 215 -11.50 -20.45 -6.87
N PRO A 216 -10.77 -21.54 -6.55
CA PRO A 216 -10.15 -22.38 -7.59
C PRO A 216 -11.16 -22.81 -8.65
N TRP A 217 -10.76 -22.79 -9.92
CA TRP A 217 -11.55 -23.38 -11.00
C TRP A 217 -11.63 -24.90 -10.81
N GLU A 218 -12.82 -25.41 -10.45
CA GLU A 218 -13.11 -26.84 -10.52
C GLU A 218 -13.40 -27.21 -11.98
N GLY A 219 -12.50 -27.96 -12.61
CA GLY A 219 -12.57 -28.32 -14.03
C GLY A 219 -13.92 -28.89 -14.44
N GLY A 220 -14.74 -28.07 -15.13
CA GLY A 220 -15.86 -28.50 -15.94
C GLY A 220 -15.59 -28.12 -17.39
N MET A 221 -15.48 -29.12 -18.27
CA MET A 221 -15.28 -28.95 -19.71
C MET A 221 -16.50 -28.22 -20.31
N GLY A 222 -16.44 -26.89 -20.36
CA GLY A 222 -17.45 -26.04 -20.99
C GLY A 222 -16.82 -25.26 -22.12
N VAL A 223 -16.97 -25.72 -23.36
CA VAL A 223 -16.59 -24.98 -24.56
C VAL A 223 -17.54 -23.78 -24.68
N GLY A 224 -17.08 -22.61 -24.23
CA GLY A 224 -17.76 -21.33 -24.40
C GLY A 224 -16.98 -20.46 -25.38
N HIS A 225 -17.42 -20.42 -26.63
CA HIS A 225 -17.02 -19.36 -27.57
C HIS A 225 -17.52 -18.01 -27.04
N GLY A 226 -16.61 -17.04 -26.87
CA GLY A 226 -16.98 -15.67 -26.49
C GLY A 226 -15.79 -14.81 -26.07
N ASP A 227 -15.13 -14.22 -27.06
CA ASP A 227 -14.49 -12.90 -27.08
C ASP A 227 -13.57 -12.50 -25.89
N GLY A 228 -12.38 -13.12 -25.90
CA GLY A 228 -11.09 -12.42 -25.95
C GLY A 228 -10.83 -11.20 -25.06
N TRP A 229 -10.45 -11.44 -23.79
CA TRP A 229 -9.56 -10.56 -23.00
C TRP A 229 -8.66 -11.31 -21.98
N TRP A 230 -8.46 -12.63 -22.10
CA TRP A 230 -7.71 -13.43 -21.10
C TRP A 230 -6.38 -14.02 -21.60
N ALA A 231 -5.92 -13.65 -22.79
CA ALA A 231 -4.68 -14.17 -23.37
C ALA A 231 -3.52 -13.19 -23.19
N GLN A 232 -3.11 -12.98 -21.93
CA GLN A 232 -1.75 -12.51 -21.64
C GLN A 232 -1.12 -13.51 -20.65
N SER A 233 -0.10 -14.19 -21.15
CA SER A 233 0.25 -15.59 -20.87
C SER A 233 0.87 -15.88 -19.50
N ASP A 234 0.87 -14.93 -18.57
CA ASP A 234 1.41 -15.10 -17.21
C ASP A 234 0.30 -15.27 -16.15
N PHE A 235 -0.96 -15.01 -16.50
CA PHE A 235 -2.10 -15.09 -15.57
C PHE A 235 -2.77 -16.48 -15.49
N VAL A 236 -2.58 -17.32 -16.51
CA VAL A 236 -3.26 -18.63 -16.63
C VAL A 236 -2.60 -19.72 -15.77
N SER A 237 -1.37 -19.50 -15.30
CA SER A 237 -0.58 -20.53 -14.59
C SER A 237 -0.82 -20.58 -13.07
N LEU A 238 -1.48 -19.59 -12.46
CA LEU A 238 -1.67 -19.49 -11.00
C LEU A 238 -3.04 -19.96 -10.49
N GLN A 239 -4.04 -20.10 -11.36
CA GLN A 239 -5.39 -20.56 -10.95
C GLN A 239 -5.43 -22.04 -10.52
N HIS A 240 -4.38 -22.81 -10.81
CA HIS A 240 -4.28 -24.23 -10.47
C HIS A 240 -3.77 -24.52 -9.05
N SER A 241 -3.35 -23.51 -8.28
CA SER A 241 -2.73 -23.70 -6.94
C SER A 241 -3.56 -23.19 -5.75
N LEU A 242 -4.81 -22.79 -5.94
CA LEU A 242 -5.67 -22.38 -4.82
C LEU A 242 -6.17 -23.60 -4.01
N GLY A 243 -6.54 -23.36 -2.76
CA GLY A 243 -7.01 -24.42 -1.85
C GLY A 243 -5.88 -25.04 -1.04
N VAL A 244 -6.14 -26.24 -0.50
CA VAL A 244 -5.17 -26.94 0.35
C VAL A 244 -4.06 -27.50 -0.52
N GLN A 245 -2.83 -27.03 -0.30
CA GLN A 245 -1.62 -27.41 -1.03
C GLN A 245 -0.52 -27.85 -0.06
N GLN A 246 0.46 -28.61 -0.55
CA GLN A 246 1.69 -28.86 0.20
C GLN A 246 2.79 -27.92 -0.30
N GLN A 247 3.35 -27.11 0.59
CA GLN A 247 4.43 -26.18 0.28
C GLN A 247 5.67 -26.49 1.13
N LEU A 248 6.84 -26.25 0.55
CA LEU A 248 8.09 -26.35 1.29
C LEU A 248 8.30 -25.06 2.09
N VAL A 249 8.33 -25.16 3.42
CA VAL A 249 8.63 -24.07 4.34
C VAL A 249 9.95 -24.42 5.03
N GLY A 250 11.05 -23.80 4.60
CA GLY A 250 12.39 -24.21 4.98
C GLY A 250 12.73 -25.61 4.45
N SER A 251 13.00 -26.56 5.35
CA SER A 251 13.26 -27.97 5.00
C SER A 251 12.03 -28.88 5.15
N ALA A 252 10.91 -28.36 5.67
CA ALA A 252 9.71 -29.14 5.96
C ALA A 252 8.64 -28.92 4.88
N LYS A 253 8.00 -30.01 4.44
CA LYS A 253 6.76 -29.91 3.68
C LYS A 253 5.61 -29.71 4.64
N VAL A 254 4.87 -28.62 4.48
CA VAL A 254 3.73 -28.28 5.32
C VAL A 254 2.52 -28.05 4.45
N GLU A 255 1.37 -28.44 4.96
CA GLU A 255 0.09 -28.21 4.32
C GLU A 255 -0.37 -26.77 4.59
N VAL A 256 -0.65 -26.02 3.53
CA VAL A 256 -1.09 -24.62 3.56
C VAL A 256 -2.42 -24.48 2.80
N LEU A 257 -3.30 -23.61 3.28
CA LEU A 257 -4.44 -23.14 2.51
C LEU A 257 -4.00 -21.91 1.71
N VAL A 258 -4.00 -22.04 0.38
CA VAL A 258 -3.72 -20.94 -0.54
C VAL A 258 -5.03 -20.25 -0.92
N VAL A 259 -5.11 -18.95 -0.63
CA VAL A 259 -6.28 -18.11 -0.92
C VAL A 259 -5.85 -16.91 -1.76
N GLU A 260 -6.63 -16.61 -2.79
CA GLU A 260 -6.45 -15.41 -3.60
C GLU A 260 -7.50 -14.35 -3.25
N ARG A 261 -7.06 -13.10 -3.10
CA ARG A 261 -7.90 -11.93 -2.85
C ARG A 261 -7.62 -10.87 -3.91
N ALA A 262 -8.59 -10.60 -4.78
CA ALA A 262 -8.51 -9.53 -5.76
C ALA A 262 -9.19 -8.26 -5.26
N LEU A 263 -8.45 -7.16 -5.14
CA LEU A 263 -8.96 -5.82 -4.89
C LEU A 263 -9.18 -5.11 -6.24
N ARG A 264 -10.39 -4.62 -6.47
CA ARG A 264 -10.79 -3.90 -7.68
C ARG A 264 -11.33 -2.53 -7.30
N ALA A 265 -10.53 -1.50 -7.56
CA ALA A 265 -10.92 -0.10 -7.51
C ALA A 265 -11.84 0.25 -8.70
N ALA A 266 -12.47 1.42 -8.65
CA ALA A 266 -13.34 1.90 -9.74
C ALA A 266 -12.59 2.10 -11.07
N GLN A 267 -11.29 2.40 -11.00
CA GLN A 267 -10.40 2.59 -12.14
C GLN A 267 -9.06 1.89 -11.86
N GLY A 268 -8.44 1.30 -12.88
CA GLY A 268 -7.11 0.67 -12.77
C GLY A 268 -7.11 -0.86 -12.81
N ILE A 269 -5.90 -1.42 -12.76
CA ILE A 269 -5.67 -2.87 -12.80
C ILE A 269 -6.03 -3.46 -11.44
N PRO A 270 -6.82 -4.55 -11.37
CA PRO A 270 -7.09 -5.23 -10.11
C PRO A 270 -5.80 -5.68 -9.43
N MET A 271 -5.66 -5.37 -8.15
CA MET A 271 -4.54 -5.85 -7.34
C MET A 271 -4.88 -7.23 -6.78
N VAL A 272 -4.05 -8.24 -7.04
CA VAL A 272 -4.32 -9.62 -6.63
C VAL A 272 -3.34 -10.04 -5.56
N TRP A 273 -3.87 -10.47 -4.41
CA TRP A 273 -3.10 -10.98 -3.29
C TRP A 273 -3.19 -12.49 -3.18
N HIS A 274 -2.06 -13.14 -2.93
CA HIS A 274 -1.96 -14.56 -2.61
C HIS A 274 -1.53 -14.74 -1.15
N TYR A 275 -2.38 -15.44 -0.40
CA TYR A 275 -2.15 -15.79 0.99
C TYR A 275 -1.91 -17.28 1.12
N SER A 276 -0.77 -17.68 1.69
CA SER A 276 -0.50 -19.06 2.05
C SER A 276 -0.60 -19.25 3.56
N LEU A 277 -1.70 -19.86 4.01
CA LEU A 277 -2.11 -19.87 5.42
C LEU A 277 -1.90 -21.26 6.05
N LEU A 278 -1.18 -21.34 7.16
CA LEU A 278 -1.07 -22.59 7.90
C LEU A 278 -2.32 -22.85 8.76
N PRO A 279 -2.70 -24.12 8.98
CA PRO A 279 -3.79 -24.47 9.90
C PRO A 279 -3.58 -23.92 11.32
N SER A 280 -2.32 -23.89 11.78
CA SER A 280 -1.96 -23.34 13.09
C SER A 280 -2.11 -21.82 13.19
N GLY A 281 -2.21 -21.10 12.06
CA GLY A 281 -2.37 -19.63 11.98
C GLY A 281 -1.28 -18.88 11.29
N MET A 282 -0.13 -19.53 11.14
CA MET A 282 1.08 -18.91 10.64
C MET A 282 1.03 -18.72 9.12
N TRP A 283 1.18 -17.48 8.67
CA TRP A 283 1.16 -17.13 7.24
C TRP A 283 2.56 -17.32 6.67
N THR A 284 2.67 -17.93 5.50
CA THR A 284 3.98 -18.32 4.94
C THR A 284 4.45 -17.38 3.85
N THR A 285 3.54 -16.71 3.15
CA THR A 285 3.87 -15.70 2.12
C THR A 285 2.68 -14.76 1.88
N LEU A 286 2.97 -13.45 1.79
CA LEU A 286 2.07 -12.41 1.31
C LEU A 286 2.62 -11.92 -0.03
N SER A 287 1.86 -12.10 -1.11
CA SER A 287 2.08 -11.44 -2.40
C SER A 287 0.80 -10.64 -2.71
N PRO A 288 0.84 -9.44 -3.30
CA PRO A 288 2.05 -8.78 -3.78
C PRO A 288 2.87 -8.20 -2.62
N THR A 289 4.19 -8.21 -2.77
CA THR A 289 5.05 -7.36 -1.93
C THR A 289 4.67 -5.88 -2.13
N PRO A 290 5.00 -4.98 -1.17
CA PRO A 290 4.79 -3.54 -1.39
C PRO A 290 5.42 -3.01 -2.70
N GLN A 291 6.47 -3.65 -3.20
CA GLN A 291 7.10 -3.34 -4.48
C GLN A 291 6.19 -3.69 -5.67
N GLU A 292 5.56 -4.86 -5.65
CA GLU A 292 4.61 -5.28 -6.69
C GLU A 292 3.34 -4.43 -6.68
N GLU A 293 2.88 -4.01 -5.49
CA GLU A 293 1.81 -3.01 -5.34
C GLU A 293 2.20 -1.68 -6.00
N LEU A 294 3.41 -1.19 -5.71
CA LEU A 294 3.92 0.05 -6.32
C LEU A 294 4.05 -0.07 -7.84
N ARG A 295 4.49 -1.22 -8.36
CA ARG A 295 4.57 -1.48 -9.82
C ARG A 295 3.19 -1.48 -10.48
N ALA A 296 2.18 -2.05 -9.83
CA ALA A 296 0.80 -2.06 -10.33
C ALA A 296 0.20 -0.65 -10.33
N SER A 297 0.43 0.12 -9.26
CA SER A 297 0.04 1.53 -9.17
C SER A 297 0.73 2.38 -10.25
N HIS A 298 2.04 2.25 -10.41
CA HIS A 298 2.81 2.91 -11.46
C HIS A 298 2.27 2.58 -12.86
N SER A 299 1.98 1.30 -13.13
CA SER A 299 1.42 0.89 -14.42
C SER A 299 0.06 1.55 -14.69
N THR A 300 -0.78 1.68 -13.66
CA THR A 300 -2.07 2.37 -13.76
C THR A 300 -1.89 3.87 -13.99
N TYR A 301 -0.99 4.53 -13.27
CA TYR A 301 -0.66 5.94 -13.44
C TYR A 301 -0.22 6.24 -14.88
N ILE A 302 0.68 5.42 -15.42
CA ILE A 302 1.16 5.54 -16.79
C ILE A 302 0.04 5.34 -17.83
N GLN A 303 -0.91 4.43 -17.59
CA GLN A 303 -2.07 4.24 -18.46
C GLN A 303 -3.02 5.45 -18.44
N GLN A 304 -3.18 6.10 -17.30
CA GLN A 304 -4.01 7.30 -17.14
C GLN A 304 -3.37 8.55 -17.76
N HIS A 305 -2.04 8.56 -17.89
CA HIS A 305 -1.25 9.67 -18.43
C HIS A 305 -0.47 9.26 -19.69
N PRO A 306 -1.14 8.93 -20.82
CA PRO A 306 -0.46 8.53 -22.05
C PRO A 306 0.46 9.63 -22.60
N GLU A 307 0.20 10.90 -22.26
CA GLU A 307 1.04 12.05 -22.60
C GLU A 307 2.45 11.99 -21.97
N LEU A 308 2.62 11.24 -20.88
CA LEU A 308 3.88 11.19 -20.13
C LEU A 308 5.01 10.59 -20.96
N PHE A 309 4.74 9.54 -21.73
CA PHE A 309 5.73 8.95 -22.63
C PHE A 309 6.10 9.87 -23.78
N ALA A 310 5.13 10.58 -24.37
CA ALA A 310 5.39 11.56 -25.41
C ALA A 310 6.26 12.71 -24.88
N LEU A 311 5.92 13.21 -23.69
CA LEU A 311 6.67 14.27 -23.02
C LEU A 311 8.12 13.85 -22.68
N LEU A 312 8.31 12.65 -22.14
CA LEU A 312 9.64 12.10 -21.87
C LEU A 312 10.43 11.86 -23.16
N ALA A 313 9.77 11.38 -24.22
CA ALA A 313 10.40 11.20 -25.53
C ALA A 313 10.86 12.53 -26.12
N ASP A 314 10.02 13.57 -26.07
CA ASP A 314 10.35 14.92 -26.53
C ASP A 314 11.53 15.51 -25.72
N PHE A 315 11.54 15.29 -24.40
CA PHE A 315 12.67 15.70 -23.55
C PHE A 315 13.96 15.00 -23.96
N LEU A 316 13.95 13.66 -24.05
CA LEU A 316 15.12 12.88 -24.42
C LEU A 316 15.61 13.25 -25.82
N GLN A 317 14.69 13.48 -26.77
CA GLN A 317 15.04 13.95 -28.10
C GLN A 317 15.70 15.33 -28.05
N ALA A 318 15.13 16.28 -27.31
CA ALA A 318 15.69 17.62 -27.17
C ALA A 318 17.07 17.59 -26.47
N LEU A 319 17.24 16.74 -25.46
CA LEU A 319 18.49 16.54 -24.73
C LEU A 319 19.58 15.94 -25.64
N LEU A 320 19.25 14.90 -26.40
CA LEU A 320 20.18 14.22 -27.30
C LEU A 320 20.57 15.08 -28.51
N LEU A 321 19.65 15.92 -29.02
CA LEU A 321 19.92 16.82 -30.14
C LEU A 321 20.71 18.05 -29.73
N ARG A 322 20.41 18.64 -28.57
CA ARG A 322 21.05 19.88 -28.11
C ARG A 322 22.33 19.64 -27.33
N GLN A 323 22.49 18.45 -26.74
CA GLN A 323 23.60 18.08 -25.86
C GLN A 323 24.04 19.24 -24.95
N PRO A 324 23.11 19.79 -24.15
CA PRO A 324 23.37 20.98 -23.37
C PRO A 324 24.50 20.71 -22.36
N PRO A 325 25.33 21.72 -22.06
CA PRO A 325 26.43 21.60 -21.11
C PRO A 325 25.94 21.33 -19.67
N ASP A 326 24.70 21.71 -19.36
CA ASP A 326 24.01 21.41 -18.10
C ASP A 326 22.65 20.74 -18.37
N PRO A 327 22.59 19.39 -18.33
CA PRO A 327 21.36 18.63 -18.49
C PRO A 327 20.30 18.88 -17.41
N ILE A 328 20.71 19.26 -16.20
CA ILE A 328 19.78 19.41 -15.06
C ILE A 328 19.04 20.73 -15.19
N LEU A 329 19.75 21.83 -15.45
CA LEU A 329 19.14 23.13 -15.73
C LEU A 329 18.23 23.05 -16.97
N PHE A 330 18.70 22.35 -18.01
CA PHE A 330 17.91 22.13 -19.22
C PHE A 330 16.59 21.37 -18.94
N ALA A 331 16.63 20.33 -18.09
CA ALA A 331 15.42 19.62 -17.67
C ALA A 331 14.46 20.55 -16.92
N ALA A 332 14.95 21.35 -15.98
CA ALA A 332 14.12 22.29 -15.24
C ALA A 332 13.39 23.28 -16.16
N GLU A 333 14.09 23.83 -17.15
CA GLU A 333 13.50 24.73 -18.15
C GLU A 333 12.53 24.02 -19.08
N PHE A 334 12.85 22.80 -19.54
CA PHE A 334 12.01 22.01 -20.42
C PHE A 334 10.68 21.64 -19.77
N PHE A 335 10.70 21.23 -18.50
CA PHE A 335 9.50 20.79 -17.78
C PHE A 335 8.70 21.94 -17.13
N ALA A 336 9.29 23.13 -16.94
CA ALA A 336 8.63 24.28 -16.30
C ALA A 336 7.23 24.65 -16.85
N PRO A 337 6.95 24.59 -18.16
CA PRO A 337 5.62 24.90 -18.71
C PRO A 337 4.52 23.91 -18.29
N PHE A 338 4.88 22.66 -18.01
CA PHE A 338 3.95 21.58 -17.67
C PHE A 338 3.53 21.59 -16.20
N ALA A 339 4.33 22.21 -15.33
CA ALA A 339 4.04 22.32 -13.89
C ALA A 339 2.82 23.20 -13.55
N ARG A 340 2.33 24.04 -14.49
CA ARG A 340 1.27 25.05 -14.23
C ARG A 340 -0.15 24.62 -14.60
N ARG A 341 -0.39 23.36 -14.99
CA ARG A 341 -1.71 22.86 -15.44
C ARG A 341 -2.27 21.70 -14.61
N GLN A 342 -2.05 21.70 -13.30
CA GLN A 342 -2.75 20.76 -12.42
C GLN A 342 -4.16 21.31 -12.07
N PRO A 343 -5.25 20.54 -12.27
CA PRO A 343 -6.48 20.74 -11.51
C PRO A 343 -6.18 20.57 -10.01
N PRO A 344 -7.06 20.98 -9.08
CA PRO A 344 -6.89 20.70 -7.65
C PRO A 344 -7.02 19.19 -7.39
N GLY A 345 -5.95 18.46 -7.65
CA GLY A 345 -5.67 17.10 -7.19
C GLY A 345 -4.43 17.15 -6.27
N PRO A 346 -3.98 16.01 -5.74
CA PRO A 346 -2.80 15.98 -4.87
C PRO A 346 -1.59 16.48 -5.65
N SER A 347 -1.24 17.74 -5.42
CA SER A 347 -0.14 18.40 -6.09
C SER A 347 1.15 17.77 -5.60
N PHE A 348 1.86 17.06 -6.47
CA PHE A 348 3.31 16.99 -6.38
C PHE A 348 3.82 18.42 -6.51
N ALA A 349 3.88 19.13 -5.38
CA ALA A 349 4.29 20.52 -5.36
C ALA A 349 5.75 20.58 -5.78
N SER A 350 5.97 21.12 -6.99
CA SER A 350 7.24 21.70 -7.42
C SER A 350 7.87 22.44 -6.24
N SER A 351 9.07 22.00 -5.80
CA SER A 351 9.92 22.74 -4.87
C SER A 351 10.01 24.19 -5.34
N ALA A 352 9.28 25.10 -4.68
CA ALA A 352 9.37 26.53 -4.92
C ALA A 352 10.58 27.12 -4.18
N SER A 353 11.67 26.36 -4.11
CA SER A 353 12.97 26.87 -3.70
C SER A 353 13.56 27.65 -4.87
N PRO A 354 14.01 28.90 -4.69
CA PRO A 354 14.82 29.54 -5.72
C PRO A 354 16.04 28.66 -5.98
N SER A 355 16.24 28.27 -7.24
CA SER A 355 17.37 27.42 -7.60
C SER A 355 18.68 28.08 -7.11
N PRO A 356 19.61 27.33 -6.49
CA PRO A 356 20.91 27.87 -6.09
C PRO A 356 21.79 28.27 -7.28
N PHE A 357 21.30 28.09 -8.51
CA PHE A 357 21.98 28.39 -9.77
C PHE A 357 21.53 29.71 -10.42
N CYS A 358 20.55 30.42 -9.84
CA CYS A 358 20.17 31.77 -10.28
C CYS A 358 21.07 32.85 -9.68
N SER A 359 22.34 32.85 -10.03
CA SER A 359 23.24 33.98 -9.81
C SER A 359 24.20 34.15 -10.99
N ILE A 360 23.65 34.46 -12.17
CA ILE A 360 24.43 35.00 -13.28
C ILE A 360 24.04 36.46 -13.49
N SER A 361 24.97 37.32 -13.09
CA SER A 361 24.98 38.76 -13.25
C SER A 361 24.66 39.19 -14.69
N ARG A 362 23.70 40.08 -14.86
CA ARG A 362 23.51 40.83 -16.12
C ARG A 362 24.70 41.77 -16.33
N PRO A 363 25.33 41.83 -17.52
CA PRO A 363 26.25 42.92 -17.83
C PRO A 363 25.44 44.22 -17.96
N SER A 364 25.91 45.29 -17.31
CA SER A 364 25.40 46.65 -17.44
C SER A 364 25.53 47.14 -18.90
N PRO A 365 24.56 47.91 -19.44
CA PRO A 365 24.75 48.56 -20.74
C PRO A 365 25.82 49.66 -20.63
N PRO A 366 26.57 49.96 -21.71
CA PRO A 366 27.56 51.03 -21.70
C PRO A 366 26.87 52.38 -21.58
N ALA A 367 27.45 53.26 -20.75
CA ALA A 367 27.03 54.66 -20.67
C ALA A 367 27.32 55.36 -22.00
N GLN A 368 26.32 56.05 -22.55
CA GLN A 368 26.55 57.05 -23.59
C GLN A 368 27.17 58.28 -22.94
N GLU A 369 28.33 58.68 -23.46
CA GLU A 369 28.93 60.00 -23.24
C GLU A 369 28.07 61.07 -23.94
N ASP A 370 27.81 62.15 -23.21
CA ASP A 370 27.68 63.52 -23.74
C ASP A 370 28.48 64.45 -22.82
#